data_AF-A0A535QYU6-F1
#
_entry.id   AF-A0A535QYU6-F1
#
_cell.length_a   1.000
_cell.length_b   1.000
_cell.length_c   1.000
_cell.angle_alpha   90.00
_cell.angle_beta   90.00
_cell.angle_gamma   90.00
#
_symmetry.space_group_name_H-M   'P 1'
#
loop_
_entity.id
_entity.type
_entity.pdbx_description
1 polymer ?
#
loop_
_entity_poly.entity_id
_entity_poly.type
_entity_poly.pdbx_seq_one_letter_code
_entity_poly.pdbx_strand_id
1 'polypeptide(L)'
;MSTSRHSITETLYPFRKGVQRLHPEPSSDILQKAQTIAKPSYFIFLRRNNVRSKKACLVIDLRDGVNIPKVADVTAVLAAAGWKVDLALKVYGGESQQLAAKASTKGYDVIIPYGGDGTVNQVVNGVMNAKGSSAVGVVPGGTANEWATESGVPLEPFQAALALVNSEPREVDLGYIGVQGLVPEAAQNNTNAQGSASPQATQSSKAGGSSNKSPKAKKKKGDNAKHHFLLMAGLGVDAGVISRVSKTLKYRVGQLAYAPAAVENVPETHPFPIELREVTGTGDDKLLWQGDAWQVIFGNTRLYAGLVELTSQAYVDDGQLDVCVIKSGDILTTAEEVVSLLFQRRSAPSDTETFRGARFSLRAPASIGAHIDGSVVELKDYLSKADAQRLAQAGDPEKVMVEYTFAAEPAAIHMTIPLTYSGELFSKPIAAPSQASSTPAQQPSSNRNAQAQPETAGQINALVAQGTKVSVVGVGPNPDKQHTYIIAGTTQNEATGDTSPVAVRVNDKTAILRQTGEPVTLDTVQTLQEGAEIVAEGKKNKRGAIRAAHLVLL
;
A
#
# COMPACT_ATOMS: atom_id res chain seq x y z
N MET A 1 46.32 43.03 31.15
CA MET A 1 45.14 43.14 30.26
C MET A 1 44.53 41.73 30.20
N SER A 2 43.61 41.32 31.09
CA SER A 2 42.26 41.88 31.38
C SER A 2 41.34 41.74 30.16
N THR A 3 40.13 41.16 30.16
CA THR A 3 39.28 40.40 31.14
C THR A 3 38.07 39.84 30.33
N SER A 4 37.28 38.82 30.68
CA SER A 4 37.23 37.78 31.74
C SER A 4 36.30 36.64 31.25
N ARG A 5 36.60 35.34 31.44
CA ARG A 5 36.04 34.44 32.48
C ARG A 5 34.60 34.72 32.97
N HIS A 6 33.81 33.64 33.10
CA HIS A 6 32.85 33.15 34.14
C HIS A 6 32.03 32.03 33.44
N SER A 7 32.08 30.72 33.74
CA SER A 7 32.09 29.94 35.01
C SER A 7 30.81 30.16 35.82
N ILE A 8 29.97 29.13 36.04
CA ILE A 8 29.89 28.23 37.23
C ILE A 8 28.80 27.16 36.91
N THR A 9 29.02 25.84 37.07
CA THR A 9 28.67 24.95 38.23
C THR A 9 27.21 25.10 38.74
N GLU A 10 26.47 24.10 39.27
CA GLU A 10 26.86 22.86 39.96
C GLU A 10 25.72 21.80 39.99
N THR A 11 26.16 20.55 40.12
CA THR A 11 25.53 19.30 40.59
C THR A 11 24.75 19.40 41.92
N LEU A 12 23.73 18.55 42.17
CA LEU A 12 23.59 17.69 43.40
C LEU A 12 22.23 16.96 43.56
N TYR A 13 22.31 15.65 43.90
CA TYR A 13 21.27 14.89 44.62
C TYR A 13 21.28 15.26 46.12
N PRO A 14 20.19 14.99 46.87
CA PRO A 14 20.36 13.93 47.89
C PRO A 14 19.12 13.06 48.18
N PHE A 15 19.41 11.82 48.59
CA PHE A 15 18.50 10.85 49.21
C PHE A 15 18.29 11.18 50.71
N ARG A 16 17.10 10.93 51.29
CA ARG A 16 16.97 10.65 52.74
C ARG A 16 15.79 9.73 53.11
N LYS A 17 16.05 8.86 54.09
CA LYS A 17 15.12 7.95 54.82
C LYS A 17 14.16 8.79 55.69
N GLY A 18 12.95 8.39 56.13
CA GLY A 18 12.28 7.08 56.20
C GLY A 18 12.28 6.52 57.64
N VAL A 19 11.11 6.36 58.30
CA VAL A 19 10.81 5.43 59.44
C VAL A 19 9.33 5.54 59.95
N GLN A 20 8.69 4.36 60.17
CA GLN A 20 7.52 3.98 61.02
C GLN A 20 6.19 4.79 60.97
N ARG A 21 5.02 4.21 60.60
CA ARG A 21 4.19 3.07 61.13
C ARG A 21 3.31 3.42 62.34
N LEU A 22 1.98 3.26 62.18
CA LEU A 22 1.05 2.63 63.12
C LEU A 22 -0.20 2.14 62.35
N HIS A 23 -0.74 0.95 62.69
CA HIS A 23 -2.01 0.39 62.20
C HIS A 23 -3.11 0.63 63.25
N PRO A 24 -4.41 0.55 62.89
CA PRO A 24 -5.13 -0.72 63.08
C PRO A 24 -6.04 -1.16 61.90
N GLU A 25 -6.21 -2.47 61.78
CA GLU A 25 -7.30 -3.21 61.09
C GLU A 25 -8.43 -3.51 62.13
N PRO A 26 -9.59 -4.14 61.82
CA PRO A 26 -10.17 -4.55 60.52
C PRO A 26 -11.67 -4.17 60.33
N SER A 27 -12.26 -4.49 59.17
CA SER A 27 -13.57 -5.20 59.14
C SER A 27 -13.92 -5.82 57.77
N SER A 28 -14.04 -7.14 57.79
CA SER A 28 -14.68 -8.07 56.84
C SER A 28 -15.88 -7.56 56.01
N ASP A 29 -15.68 -7.17 54.74
CA ASP A 29 -16.78 -7.14 53.75
C ASP A 29 -16.37 -7.26 52.25
N ILE A 30 -15.08 -7.42 51.94
CA ILE A 30 -14.57 -7.35 50.55
C ILE A 30 -14.49 -8.73 49.87
N LEU A 31 -14.56 -9.84 50.63
CA LEU A 31 -14.45 -11.21 50.10
C LEU A 31 -15.77 -11.84 49.65
N GLN A 32 -16.91 -11.13 49.69
CA GLN A 32 -18.23 -11.69 49.36
C GLN A 32 -18.91 -11.09 48.10
N LYS A 33 -18.17 -10.34 47.27
CA LYS A 33 -18.67 -9.83 45.96
C LYS A 33 -17.78 -10.18 44.77
N ALA A 34 -16.98 -11.24 44.90
CA ALA A 34 -16.32 -11.88 43.77
C ALA A 34 -17.17 -13.05 43.24
N GLN A 35 -18.26 -12.75 42.53
CA GLN A 35 -18.83 -13.63 41.47
C GLN A 35 -20.05 -13.01 40.77
N THR A 36 -20.23 -13.44 39.51
CA THR A 36 -21.39 -13.23 38.60
C THR A 36 -21.44 -11.94 37.76
N ILE A 37 -21.70 -12.17 36.46
CA ILE A 37 -22.07 -11.24 35.38
C ILE A 37 -20.93 -10.36 34.81
N ALA A 38 -20.24 -10.93 33.83
CA ALA A 38 -19.56 -10.16 32.79
C ALA A 38 -20.58 -9.37 31.94
N LYS A 39 -20.28 -8.11 31.64
CA LYS A 39 -20.85 -7.36 30.50
C LYS A 39 -19.72 -6.55 29.85
N PRO A 40 -19.57 -6.59 28.51
CA PRO A 40 -18.59 -5.75 27.83
C PRO A 40 -19.07 -4.29 27.86
N SER A 41 -18.26 -3.40 28.42
CA SER A 41 -18.52 -1.96 28.38
C SER A 41 -18.30 -1.42 26.98
N TYR A 42 -19.39 -1.16 26.24
CA TYR A 42 -19.35 -0.38 25.01
C TYR A 42 -18.89 1.06 25.33
N PHE A 43 -17.59 1.31 25.19
CA PHE A 43 -17.06 2.68 25.15
C PHE A 43 -17.39 3.30 23.79
N ILE A 44 -18.56 3.93 23.68
CA ILE A 44 -18.87 4.80 22.56
C ILE A 44 -17.98 6.05 22.68
N PHE A 45 -16.89 6.05 21.91
CA PHE A 45 -16.01 7.21 21.76
C PHE A 45 -16.75 8.30 20.98
N LEU A 46 -17.52 9.13 21.68
CA LEU A 46 -18.04 10.40 21.12
C LEU A 46 -16.87 11.36 20.89
N ARG A 47 -16.19 11.17 19.75
CA ARG A 47 -15.01 11.91 19.33
C ARG A 47 -15.38 13.37 19.10
N ARG A 48 -15.19 14.21 20.12
CA ARG A 48 -15.46 15.66 20.08
C ARG A 48 -14.40 16.33 19.19
N ASN A 49 -14.66 16.27 17.89
CA ASN A 49 -13.68 16.39 16.81
C ASN A 49 -13.26 17.85 16.57
N ASN A 50 -12.37 18.38 17.40
CA ASN A 50 -11.66 19.63 17.09
C ASN A 50 -10.50 19.33 16.12
N VAL A 51 -10.84 18.90 14.89
CA VAL A 51 -9.89 18.28 13.95
C VAL A 51 -8.89 19.31 13.44
N ARG A 52 -7.62 19.13 13.84
CA ARG A 52 -6.47 19.80 13.23
C ARG A 52 -6.43 19.45 11.74
N SER A 53 -6.29 20.46 10.88
CA SER A 53 -6.09 20.30 9.43
C SER A 53 -4.94 19.32 9.14
N LYS A 54 -5.26 18.19 8.50
CA LYS A 54 -4.31 17.16 8.05
C LYS A 54 -3.25 17.78 7.13
N LYS A 55 -1.99 17.44 7.34
CA LYS A 55 -0.86 17.71 6.46
C LYS A 55 -0.66 16.52 5.53
N ALA A 56 -0.59 16.78 4.23
CA ALA A 56 -0.28 15.75 3.24
C ALA A 56 0.91 16.14 2.36
N CYS A 57 1.70 15.16 1.94
CA CYS A 57 2.78 15.36 0.97
C CYS A 57 2.49 14.53 -0.28
N LEU A 58 2.25 15.20 -1.42
CA LEU A 58 2.01 14.56 -2.71
C LEU A 58 3.35 14.33 -3.41
N VAL A 59 3.79 13.06 -3.47
CA VAL A 59 5.02 12.61 -4.11
C VAL A 59 4.69 12.21 -5.55
N ILE A 60 5.06 13.07 -6.51
CA ILE A 60 4.59 12.99 -7.90
C ILE A 60 5.68 12.37 -8.77
N ASP A 61 5.38 11.25 -9.43
CA ASP A 61 6.14 10.77 -10.58
C ASP A 61 5.66 11.52 -11.84
N LEU A 62 6.56 12.32 -12.42
CA LEU A 62 6.21 13.20 -13.55
C LEU A 62 5.90 12.44 -14.84
N ARG A 63 6.40 11.20 -15.00
CA ARG A 63 6.11 10.25 -16.11
C ARG A 63 5.87 10.92 -17.47
N ASP A 64 6.93 11.35 -18.14
CA ASP A 64 6.91 12.02 -19.45
C ASP A 64 5.94 13.24 -19.54
N GLY A 65 5.58 13.83 -18.39
CA GLY A 65 4.65 14.95 -18.26
C GLY A 65 3.19 14.55 -18.05
N VAL A 66 2.82 13.28 -18.23
CA VAL A 66 1.41 12.80 -18.28
C VAL A 66 0.64 13.11 -17.00
N ASN A 67 1.28 13.01 -15.83
CA ASN A 67 0.64 13.22 -14.54
C ASN A 67 0.53 14.72 -14.16
N ILE A 68 1.29 15.61 -14.80
CA ILE A 68 1.38 17.03 -14.40
C ILE A 68 0.04 17.77 -14.49
N PRO A 69 -0.76 17.67 -15.59
CA PRO A 69 -2.04 18.39 -15.71
C PRO A 69 -3.02 18.06 -14.57
N LYS A 70 -3.01 16.81 -14.12
CA LYS A 70 -3.93 16.22 -13.14
C LYS A 70 -3.53 16.45 -11.68
N VAL A 71 -2.39 17.07 -11.40
CA VAL A 71 -2.00 17.49 -10.03
C VAL A 71 -2.98 18.53 -9.47
N ALA A 72 -3.54 19.39 -10.35
CA ALA A 72 -4.49 20.41 -9.96
C ALA A 72 -5.83 19.82 -9.48
N ASP A 73 -6.33 18.77 -10.13
CA ASP A 73 -7.52 17.98 -9.76
C ASP A 73 -7.42 17.47 -8.31
N VAL A 74 -6.34 16.73 -8.02
CA VAL A 74 -6.06 16.16 -6.69
C VAL A 74 -5.95 17.28 -5.63
N THR A 75 -5.17 18.32 -5.92
CA THR A 75 -4.92 19.40 -4.95
C THR A 75 -6.15 20.28 -4.69
N ALA A 76 -7.08 20.38 -5.64
CA ALA A 76 -8.36 21.05 -5.44
C ALA A 76 -9.23 20.31 -4.41
N VAL A 77 -9.42 18.99 -4.58
CA VAL A 77 -10.23 18.16 -3.66
C VAL A 77 -9.65 18.17 -2.25
N LEU A 78 -8.35 17.94 -2.11
CA LEU A 78 -7.67 17.97 -0.81
C LEU A 78 -7.75 19.36 -0.15
N ALA A 79 -7.68 20.45 -0.93
CA ALA A 79 -7.86 21.80 -0.41
C ALA A 79 -9.32 22.10 -0.01
N ALA A 80 -10.31 21.56 -0.71
CA ALA A 80 -11.72 21.63 -0.35
C ALA A 80 -12.00 20.88 0.96
N ALA A 81 -11.41 19.69 1.13
CA ALA A 81 -11.39 18.94 2.38
C ALA A 81 -10.78 19.75 3.53
N GLY A 82 -9.82 20.62 3.22
CA GLY A 82 -9.13 21.50 4.15
C GLY A 82 -7.79 20.94 4.63
N TRP A 83 -7.17 20.08 3.82
CA TRP A 83 -5.84 19.54 4.04
C TRP A 83 -4.77 20.55 3.58
N LYS A 84 -3.62 20.55 4.27
CA LYS A 84 -2.41 21.29 3.89
C LYS A 84 -1.54 20.37 3.07
N VAL A 85 -1.68 20.43 1.74
CA VAL A 85 -0.89 19.63 0.81
C VAL A 85 0.38 20.38 0.40
N ASP A 86 1.54 19.75 0.56
CA ASP A 86 2.80 20.15 -0.05
C ASP A 86 3.16 19.20 -1.19
N LEU A 87 3.88 19.68 -2.21
CA LEU A 87 4.24 18.91 -3.40
C LEU A 87 5.72 18.52 -3.35
N ALA A 88 6.01 17.28 -3.72
CA ALA A 88 7.35 16.73 -3.86
C ALA A 88 7.48 16.07 -5.24
N LEU A 89 8.23 16.70 -6.16
CA LEU A 89 8.39 16.21 -7.52
C LEU A 89 9.59 15.28 -7.59
N LYS A 90 9.40 14.08 -8.16
CA LYS A 90 10.48 13.16 -8.52
C LYS A 90 11.16 13.64 -9.80
N VAL A 91 12.47 13.76 -9.77
CA VAL A 91 13.34 14.18 -10.89
C VAL A 91 14.13 12.98 -11.44
N TYR A 92 14.49 12.00 -10.61
CA TYR A 92 15.24 10.80 -11.02
C TYR A 92 14.75 9.49 -10.35
N GLY A 93 15.29 8.35 -10.79
CA GLY A 93 14.93 7.03 -10.26
C GLY A 93 15.32 6.83 -8.79
N GLY A 94 14.44 6.24 -7.99
CA GLY A 94 14.66 6.01 -6.55
C GLY A 94 14.39 7.23 -5.64
N GLU A 95 14.21 8.43 -6.21
CA GLU A 95 14.04 9.65 -5.42
C GLU A 95 12.72 9.66 -4.60
N SER A 96 11.65 9.01 -5.11
CA SER A 96 10.35 8.94 -4.41
C SER A 96 10.48 8.34 -2.99
N GLN A 97 11.38 7.38 -2.80
CA GLN A 97 11.67 6.79 -1.49
C GLN A 97 12.32 7.79 -0.54
N GLN A 98 13.26 8.60 -1.04
CA GLN A 98 13.91 9.65 -0.24
C GLN A 98 12.94 10.78 0.13
N LEU A 99 12.09 11.19 -0.81
CA LEU A 99 11.04 12.19 -0.60
C LEU A 99 10.03 11.72 0.44
N ALA A 100 9.58 10.47 0.36
CA ALA A 100 8.68 9.85 1.33
C ALA A 100 9.30 9.73 2.72
N ALA A 101 10.55 9.25 2.82
CA ALA A 101 11.26 9.18 4.10
C ALA A 101 11.39 10.56 4.76
N LYS A 102 11.78 11.58 3.97
CA LYS A 102 11.88 12.98 4.41
C LYS A 102 10.53 13.58 4.81
N ALA A 103 9.44 13.20 4.15
CA ALA A 103 8.09 13.60 4.55
C ALA A 103 7.68 12.89 5.87
N SER A 104 7.93 11.59 6.00
CA SER A 104 7.60 10.82 7.21
C SER A 104 8.32 11.38 8.44
N THR A 105 9.64 11.65 8.35
CA THR A 105 10.41 12.31 9.40
C THR A 105 9.92 13.73 9.76
N LYS A 106 9.26 14.43 8.82
CA LYS A 106 8.65 15.76 9.07
C LYS A 106 7.27 15.70 9.75
N GLY A 107 6.71 14.51 9.97
CA GLY A 107 5.39 14.33 10.58
C GLY A 107 4.26 14.89 9.72
N TYR A 108 4.19 14.45 8.46
CA TYR A 108 2.95 14.57 7.68
C TYR A 108 1.99 13.45 8.11
N ASP A 109 0.69 13.73 8.09
CA ASP A 109 -0.32 12.75 8.48
C ASP A 109 -0.52 11.70 7.37
N VAL A 110 -0.44 12.13 6.10
CA VAL A 110 -0.56 11.27 4.91
C VAL A 110 0.53 11.58 3.88
N ILE A 111 1.13 10.57 3.29
CA ILE A 111 2.07 10.69 2.17
C ILE A 111 1.45 10.00 0.96
N ILE A 112 1.36 10.72 -0.16
CA ILE A 112 0.51 10.37 -1.28
C ILE A 112 1.40 10.12 -2.50
N PRO A 113 1.72 8.86 -2.86
CA PRO A 113 2.29 8.58 -4.18
C PRO A 113 1.24 8.93 -5.25
N TYR A 114 1.64 9.77 -6.21
CA TYR A 114 0.92 9.93 -7.48
C TYR A 114 1.79 9.37 -8.61
N GLY A 115 1.46 8.16 -9.05
CA GLY A 115 2.25 7.38 -9.99
C GLY A 115 1.78 5.93 -10.07
N GLY A 116 2.60 5.06 -10.67
CA GLY A 116 2.33 3.62 -10.71
C GLY A 116 2.86 2.86 -9.50
N ASP A 117 2.70 1.55 -9.52
CA ASP A 117 2.97 0.63 -8.40
C ASP A 117 4.43 0.72 -7.90
N GLY A 118 5.42 0.83 -8.80
CA GLY A 118 6.82 1.10 -8.42
C GLY A 118 7.06 2.45 -7.72
N THR A 119 6.17 3.45 -7.89
CA THR A 119 6.18 4.69 -7.08
C THR A 119 5.53 4.47 -5.72
N VAL A 120 4.43 3.68 -5.67
CA VAL A 120 3.80 3.27 -4.40
C VAL A 120 4.80 2.49 -3.54
N ASN A 121 5.46 1.47 -4.10
CA ASN A 121 6.51 0.68 -3.45
C ASN A 121 7.64 1.55 -2.87
N GLN A 122 8.16 2.50 -3.66
CA GLN A 122 9.20 3.42 -3.20
C GLN A 122 8.71 4.30 -2.03
N VAL A 123 7.48 4.81 -2.09
CA VAL A 123 6.91 5.61 -0.99
C VAL A 123 6.69 4.74 0.26
N VAL A 124 6.15 3.54 0.11
CA VAL A 124 5.97 2.54 1.19
C VAL A 124 7.30 2.24 1.89
N ASN A 125 8.33 1.84 1.14
CA ASN A 125 9.67 1.60 1.67
C ASN A 125 10.28 2.87 2.31
N GLY A 126 10.00 4.06 1.77
CA GLY A 126 10.46 5.33 2.33
C GLY A 126 9.84 5.63 3.69
N VAL A 127 8.53 5.43 3.84
CA VAL A 127 7.80 5.63 5.10
C VAL A 127 8.22 4.61 6.15
N MET A 128 8.28 3.32 5.77
CA MET A 128 8.69 2.23 6.66
C MET A 128 10.11 2.43 7.19
N ASN A 129 11.07 2.76 6.32
CA ASN A 129 12.46 3.00 6.73
C ASN A 129 12.63 4.24 7.63
N ALA A 130 11.78 5.26 7.47
CA ALA A 130 11.78 6.44 8.34
C ALA A 130 11.19 6.18 9.74
N LYS A 131 10.43 5.08 9.93
CA LYS A 131 9.75 4.70 11.19
C LYS A 131 8.84 5.79 11.76
N GLY A 132 8.29 6.65 10.89
CA GLY A 132 7.28 7.63 11.24
C GLY A 132 5.88 7.03 11.26
N SER A 133 4.91 7.78 11.79
CA SER A 133 3.50 7.37 11.90
C SER A 133 2.62 7.87 10.74
N SER A 134 3.23 8.18 9.58
CA SER A 134 2.49 8.66 8.41
C SER A 134 1.76 7.50 7.73
N ALA A 135 0.48 7.71 7.39
CA ALA A 135 -0.21 6.78 6.49
C ALA A 135 0.22 7.02 5.03
N VAL A 136 0.15 5.98 4.20
CA VAL A 136 0.33 6.09 2.74
C VAL A 136 -1.04 6.00 2.07
N GLY A 137 -1.38 6.96 1.21
CA GLY A 137 -2.66 6.96 0.50
C GLY A 137 -2.48 7.20 -0.99
N VAL A 138 -2.96 6.30 -1.83
CA VAL A 138 -2.56 6.24 -3.25
C VAL A 138 -3.45 7.11 -4.14
N VAL A 139 -2.83 7.83 -5.09
CA VAL A 139 -3.50 8.33 -6.29
C VAL A 139 -2.86 7.62 -7.49
N PRO A 140 -3.61 6.86 -8.30
CA PRO A 140 -3.06 6.12 -9.42
C PRO A 140 -2.65 7.03 -10.57
N GLY A 141 -1.46 6.76 -11.14
CA GLY A 141 -0.87 7.47 -12.29
C GLY A 141 0.08 6.59 -13.12
N GLY A 142 0.01 5.27 -12.95
CA GLY A 142 0.79 4.24 -13.64
C GLY A 142 0.07 3.58 -14.81
N THR A 143 0.58 2.44 -15.30
CA THR A 143 -0.09 1.62 -16.33
C THR A 143 -0.97 0.54 -15.72
N ALA A 144 -0.47 -0.17 -14.70
CA ALA A 144 -1.20 -1.27 -14.05
C ALA A 144 -2.10 -0.73 -12.92
N ASN A 145 -1.51 -0.06 -11.93
CA ASN A 145 -2.23 0.47 -10.75
C ASN A 145 -2.95 -0.65 -9.98
N GLU A 146 -2.22 -1.75 -9.75
CA GLU A 146 -2.71 -3.00 -9.17
C GLU A 146 -3.19 -2.76 -7.74
N TRP A 147 -2.40 -2.04 -6.92
CA TRP A 147 -2.83 -1.67 -5.57
C TRP A 147 -4.15 -0.90 -5.58
N ALA A 148 -4.28 0.10 -6.47
CA ALA A 148 -5.49 0.92 -6.53
C ALA A 148 -6.70 0.08 -6.95
N THR A 149 -6.52 -0.83 -7.90
CA THR A 149 -7.56 -1.76 -8.38
C THR A 149 -8.01 -2.70 -7.26
N GLU A 150 -7.08 -3.36 -6.57
CA GLU A 150 -7.40 -4.34 -5.52
C GLU A 150 -7.93 -3.69 -4.24
N SER A 151 -7.50 -2.47 -3.89
CA SER A 151 -7.95 -1.73 -2.71
C SER A 151 -9.15 -0.81 -2.97
N GLY A 152 -9.80 -0.89 -4.14
CA GLY A 152 -10.99 -0.10 -4.49
C GLY A 152 -10.78 1.41 -4.61
N VAL A 153 -9.55 1.87 -4.90
CA VAL A 153 -9.25 3.28 -5.18
C VAL A 153 -9.57 3.55 -6.67
N PRO A 154 -10.44 4.52 -6.99
CA PRO A 154 -10.75 4.87 -8.38
C PRO A 154 -9.51 5.22 -9.21
N LEU A 155 -9.49 4.83 -10.48
CA LEU A 155 -8.37 5.09 -11.39
C LEU A 155 -8.29 6.55 -11.90
N GLU A 156 -9.39 7.30 -11.80
CA GLU A 156 -9.44 8.71 -12.19
C GLU A 156 -8.97 9.60 -11.01
N PRO A 157 -8.02 10.55 -11.21
CA PRO A 157 -7.41 11.31 -10.11
C PRO A 157 -8.35 12.17 -9.24
N PHE A 158 -9.42 12.76 -9.78
CA PHE A 158 -10.43 13.47 -8.97
C PHE A 158 -11.18 12.49 -8.06
N GLN A 159 -11.65 11.38 -8.61
CA GLN A 159 -12.37 10.34 -7.86
C GLN A 159 -11.46 9.66 -6.84
N ALA A 160 -10.19 9.40 -7.17
CA ALA A 160 -9.17 8.92 -6.25
C ALA A 160 -8.95 9.90 -5.08
N ALA A 161 -8.89 11.21 -5.35
CA ALA A 161 -8.75 12.21 -4.31
C ALA A 161 -9.99 12.32 -3.40
N LEU A 162 -11.21 12.13 -3.93
CA LEU A 162 -12.43 12.04 -3.14
C LEU A 162 -12.42 10.79 -2.24
N ALA A 163 -12.08 9.62 -2.80
CA ALA A 163 -11.95 8.37 -2.06
C ALA A 163 -10.87 8.46 -0.96
N LEU A 164 -9.74 9.13 -1.23
CA LEU A 164 -8.69 9.39 -0.25
C LEU A 164 -9.13 10.34 0.88
N VAL A 165 -9.98 11.34 0.61
CA VAL A 165 -10.59 12.14 1.69
C VAL A 165 -11.56 11.29 2.52
N ASN A 166 -12.30 10.40 1.87
CA ASN A 166 -13.23 9.46 2.48
C ASN A 166 -12.60 8.09 2.78
N SER A 167 -11.42 8.09 3.41
CA SER A 167 -10.64 6.88 3.73
C SER A 167 -10.30 6.77 5.22
N GLU A 168 -9.99 5.55 5.66
CA GLU A 168 -9.38 5.29 6.98
C GLU A 168 -8.01 4.60 6.85
N PRO A 169 -7.04 4.90 7.73
CA PRO A 169 -5.77 4.18 7.76
C PRO A 169 -5.98 2.78 8.34
N ARG A 170 -5.49 1.76 7.65
CA ARG A 170 -5.48 0.34 8.04
C ARG A 170 -4.05 -0.14 8.13
N GLU A 171 -3.74 -0.95 9.13
CA GLU A 171 -2.49 -1.71 9.14
C GLU A 171 -2.50 -2.71 7.98
N VAL A 172 -1.39 -2.76 7.26
CA VAL A 172 -1.15 -3.58 6.09
C VAL A 172 0.21 -4.24 6.24
N ASP A 173 0.24 -5.54 5.97
CA ASP A 173 1.42 -6.38 5.94
C ASP A 173 2.24 -6.05 4.68
N LEU A 174 3.56 -6.22 4.78
CA LEU A 174 4.45 -6.12 3.63
C LEU A 174 5.23 -7.41 3.48
N GLY A 175 5.39 -7.86 2.25
CA GLY A 175 6.36 -8.89 1.92
C GLY A 175 7.78 -8.33 2.01
N TYR A 176 8.72 -9.18 2.40
CA TYR A 176 10.16 -8.92 2.43
C TYR A 176 10.86 -9.95 1.56
N ILE A 177 11.81 -9.50 0.73
CA ILE A 177 12.77 -10.37 0.02
C ILE A 177 14.20 -10.02 0.44
N GLY A 178 15.02 -11.05 0.64
CA GLY A 178 16.45 -10.91 0.82
C GLY A 178 17.24 -12.14 0.36
N VAL A 179 18.55 -12.00 0.28
CA VAL A 179 19.47 -13.09 -0.06
C VAL A 179 20.27 -13.48 1.17
N GLN A 180 20.31 -14.77 1.50
CA GLN A 180 21.16 -15.31 2.59
C GLN A 180 22.62 -15.49 2.12
N GLY A 181 22.82 -15.81 0.85
CA GLY A 181 24.12 -15.95 0.19
C GLY A 181 24.07 -16.97 -0.96
N LEU A 182 25.24 -17.22 -1.57
CA LEU A 182 25.41 -18.32 -2.50
C LEU A 182 25.57 -19.65 -1.74
N VAL A 183 24.86 -20.68 -2.16
CA VAL A 183 24.94 -22.05 -1.63
C VAL A 183 26.36 -22.60 -1.87
N PRO A 184 27.04 -23.18 -0.86
CA PRO A 184 28.37 -23.78 -1.05
C PRO A 184 28.33 -25.02 -1.94
N GLU A 185 29.34 -25.19 -2.80
CA GLU A 185 29.46 -26.35 -3.72
C GLU A 185 29.33 -27.71 -3.01
N ALA A 186 29.89 -27.84 -1.81
CA ALA A 186 29.80 -29.05 -1.00
C ALA A 186 28.36 -29.42 -0.58
N ALA A 187 27.42 -28.48 -0.57
CA ALA A 187 26.01 -28.73 -0.28
C ALA A 187 25.19 -29.06 -1.55
N GLN A 188 25.68 -28.68 -2.74
CA GLN A 188 24.99 -28.92 -4.02
C GLN A 188 25.03 -30.40 -4.43
N ASN A 189 26.06 -31.16 -4.02
CA ASN A 189 26.25 -32.56 -4.44
C ASN A 189 25.44 -33.58 -3.61
N ASN A 190 24.77 -33.18 -2.53
CA ASN A 190 24.08 -34.10 -1.61
C ASN A 190 22.61 -34.41 -1.97
N THR A 191 22.07 -33.82 -3.03
CA THR A 191 20.68 -34.02 -3.48
C THR A 191 20.49 -35.21 -4.43
N ASN A 192 21.56 -35.75 -5.02
CA ASN A 192 21.50 -36.82 -6.04
C ASN A 192 21.76 -38.24 -5.49
N ALA A 193 21.57 -38.48 -4.18
CA ALA A 193 21.91 -39.76 -3.54
C ALA A 193 20.84 -40.28 -2.57
N GLN A 194 19.62 -40.54 -3.07
CA GLN A 194 18.68 -41.47 -2.41
C GLN A 194 18.27 -42.61 -3.36
N GLY A 195 19.23 -43.50 -3.62
CA GLY A 195 19.01 -44.81 -4.22
C GLY A 195 19.55 -45.92 -3.31
N SER A 196 18.65 -46.60 -2.60
CA SER A 196 18.80 -47.93 -1.99
C SER A 196 20.17 -48.34 -1.41
N ALA A 197 20.39 -48.13 -0.12
CA ALA A 197 21.24 -49.00 0.70
C ALA A 197 20.87 -48.92 2.20
N SER A 198 20.41 -50.04 2.78
CA SER A 198 20.22 -50.15 4.24
C SER A 198 21.57 -50.21 4.96
N PRO A 199 21.81 -49.44 6.03
CA PRO A 199 23.01 -49.59 6.84
C PRO A 199 22.86 -50.79 7.79
N GLN A 200 23.62 -51.86 7.54
CA GLN A 200 23.87 -52.88 8.56
C GLN A 200 24.71 -52.30 9.69
N ALA A 201 24.34 -52.64 10.93
CA ALA A 201 25.08 -52.19 12.11
C ALA A 201 26.42 -52.93 12.26
N THR A 202 27.49 -52.17 12.54
CA THR A 202 28.67 -52.70 13.23
C THR A 202 29.20 -51.67 14.21
N GLN A 203 29.19 -52.04 15.49
CA GLN A 203 29.90 -51.30 16.54
C GLN A 203 31.40 -51.63 16.45
N SER A 204 32.27 -50.62 16.56
CA SER A 204 33.50 -50.78 17.35
C SER A 204 34.04 -49.42 17.79
N SER A 205 34.75 -49.44 18.91
CA SER A 205 35.18 -48.27 19.67
C SER A 205 36.63 -47.87 19.39
N LYS A 206 36.97 -46.59 19.54
CA LYS A 206 37.85 -46.13 20.65
C LYS A 206 38.02 -44.60 20.68
N ALA A 207 38.40 -44.12 21.87
CA ALA A 207 38.47 -42.71 22.21
C ALA A 207 39.81 -42.05 21.81
N GLY A 208 39.77 -40.72 21.64
CA GLY A 208 40.94 -39.87 21.45
C GLY A 208 40.53 -38.40 21.52
N GLY A 209 40.53 -37.82 22.71
CA GLY A 209 40.09 -36.43 22.91
C GLY A 209 41.17 -35.42 22.53
N SER A 210 40.77 -34.33 21.88
CA SER A 210 41.48 -33.05 21.98
C SER A 210 40.51 -31.89 21.82
N SER A 211 40.40 -31.07 22.86
CA SER A 211 39.56 -29.88 22.87
C SER A 211 40.22 -28.77 22.05
N ASN A 212 39.55 -28.28 21.01
CA ASN A 212 39.92 -27.01 20.39
C ASN A 212 38.71 -26.06 20.32
N LYS A 213 38.85 -24.88 20.94
CA LYS A 213 37.76 -23.89 21.07
C LYS A 213 37.65 -23.07 19.79
N SER A 214 36.68 -23.38 18.93
CA SER A 214 36.35 -22.52 17.78
C SER A 214 35.90 -21.12 18.26
N PRO A 215 36.51 -20.03 17.76
CA PRO A 215 36.15 -18.68 18.19
C PRO A 215 34.78 -18.28 17.67
N LYS A 216 33.92 -17.72 18.54
CA LYS A 216 32.62 -17.14 18.15
C LYS A 216 32.85 -15.91 17.25
N ALA A 217 32.81 -16.12 15.94
CA ALA A 217 32.79 -15.03 14.97
C ALA A 217 31.50 -14.22 15.14
N LYS A 218 31.61 -12.99 15.69
CA LYS A 218 30.50 -12.03 15.68
C LYS A 218 30.17 -11.70 14.22
N LYS A 219 29.00 -12.14 13.72
CA LYS A 219 28.45 -11.66 12.44
C LYS A 219 28.38 -10.12 12.49
N LYS A 220 29.28 -9.43 11.78
CA LYS A 220 29.10 -8.01 11.48
C LYS A 220 27.86 -7.90 10.61
N LYS A 221 26.87 -7.15 11.09
CA LYS A 221 25.68 -6.81 10.33
C LYS A 221 26.12 -5.88 9.20
N GLY A 222 26.21 -6.40 7.99
CA GLY A 222 26.24 -5.54 6.80
C GLY A 222 24.88 -4.86 6.67
N ASP A 223 24.85 -3.67 6.08
CA ASP A 223 23.60 -3.07 5.60
C ASP A 223 23.12 -3.89 4.40
N ASN A 224 22.42 -4.99 4.67
CA ASN A 224 21.52 -5.58 3.69
C ASN A 224 20.39 -4.57 3.51
N ALA A 225 20.32 -3.94 2.33
CA ALA A 225 19.16 -3.18 1.94
C ALA A 225 17.94 -4.11 2.02
N LYS A 226 17.02 -3.83 2.95
CA LYS A 226 15.77 -4.56 3.03
C LYS A 226 14.83 -4.02 1.96
N HIS A 227 14.49 -4.85 0.98
CA HIS A 227 13.49 -4.51 -0.02
C HIS A 227 12.17 -5.17 0.35
N HIS A 228 11.16 -4.35 0.59
CA HIS A 228 9.80 -4.82 0.86
C HIS A 228 8.95 -4.65 -0.40
N PHE A 229 8.00 -5.56 -0.58
CA PHE A 229 6.97 -5.51 -1.62
C PHE A 229 5.59 -5.31 -0.99
N LEU A 230 4.74 -4.55 -1.67
CA LEU A 230 3.35 -4.35 -1.30
C LEU A 230 2.43 -5.36 -2.01
N LEU A 231 2.76 -5.72 -3.25
CA LEU A 231 1.97 -6.58 -4.12
C LEU A 231 2.59 -7.98 -4.18
N MET A 232 3.81 -8.08 -4.70
CA MET A 232 4.48 -9.37 -4.92
C MET A 232 5.97 -9.24 -5.18
N ALA A 233 6.69 -10.33 -4.95
CA ALA A 233 8.02 -10.56 -5.48
C ALA A 233 8.14 -11.97 -6.06
N GLY A 234 9.07 -12.20 -6.97
CA GLY A 234 9.20 -13.51 -7.61
C GLY A 234 10.47 -13.67 -8.45
N LEU A 235 10.64 -14.87 -9.00
CA LEU A 235 11.75 -15.26 -9.87
C LEU A 235 11.19 -15.94 -11.13
N GLY A 236 11.80 -15.69 -12.29
CA GLY A 236 11.47 -16.36 -13.55
C GLY A 236 11.13 -15.40 -14.69
N VAL A 237 10.16 -15.79 -15.53
CA VAL A 237 9.82 -15.19 -16.84
C VAL A 237 9.67 -13.66 -16.82
N ASP A 238 9.22 -13.08 -15.71
CA ASP A 238 9.01 -11.63 -15.58
C ASP A 238 10.29 -10.80 -15.78
N ALA A 239 11.46 -11.28 -15.34
CA ALA A 239 12.72 -10.54 -15.49
C ALA A 239 13.19 -10.42 -16.96
N GLY A 240 12.94 -11.47 -17.75
CA GLY A 240 13.25 -11.50 -19.19
C GLY A 240 12.25 -10.74 -20.05
N VAL A 241 10.95 -10.81 -19.72
CA VAL A 241 9.88 -10.23 -20.54
C VAL A 241 9.64 -8.74 -20.19
N ILE A 242 9.62 -8.35 -18.90
CA ILE A 242 9.42 -6.93 -18.51
C ILE A 242 10.56 -6.03 -19.00
N SER A 243 11.78 -6.57 -19.14
CA SER A 243 12.95 -5.82 -19.59
C SER A 243 12.96 -5.51 -21.10
N ARG A 244 12.24 -6.28 -21.93
CA ARG A 244 12.24 -6.14 -23.40
C ARG A 244 11.02 -5.43 -24.00
N VAL A 245 9.90 -5.32 -23.30
CA VAL A 245 8.79 -4.46 -23.75
C VAL A 245 9.22 -2.99 -23.70
N SER A 246 9.37 -2.36 -24.87
CA SER A 246 9.83 -0.97 -24.98
C SER A 246 8.98 -0.03 -24.11
N LYS A 247 9.62 0.94 -23.44
CA LYS A 247 8.93 1.94 -22.59
C LYS A 247 7.77 2.60 -23.34
N THR A 248 7.95 2.89 -24.62
CA THR A 248 6.95 3.49 -25.52
C THR A 248 5.69 2.63 -25.67
N LEU A 249 5.80 1.30 -25.71
CA LEU A 249 4.65 0.40 -25.82
C LEU A 249 3.89 0.30 -24.49
N LYS A 250 4.60 0.32 -23.34
CA LYS A 250 4.02 0.40 -21.98
C LYS A 250 3.19 1.68 -21.74
N TYR A 251 3.28 2.67 -22.64
CA TYR A 251 2.62 3.98 -22.52
C TYR A 251 1.53 4.27 -23.56
N ARG A 252 1.42 3.53 -24.68
CA ARG A 252 0.50 3.89 -25.78
C ARG A 252 -0.64 2.92 -26.06
N VAL A 253 -0.54 1.65 -25.67
CA VAL A 253 -1.45 0.59 -26.18
C VAL A 253 -2.31 -0.05 -25.08
N GLY A 254 -2.05 0.25 -23.80
CA GLY A 254 -2.81 -0.30 -22.67
C GLY A 254 -2.43 -1.74 -22.30
N GLN A 255 -3.14 -2.31 -21.32
CA GLN A 255 -2.78 -3.57 -20.66
C GLN A 255 -2.80 -4.80 -21.58
N LEU A 256 -3.51 -4.76 -22.72
CA LEU A 256 -3.60 -5.90 -23.65
C LEU A 256 -2.33 -6.09 -24.53
N ALA A 257 -1.41 -5.12 -24.56
CA ALA A 257 -0.17 -5.22 -25.33
C ALA A 257 0.85 -6.22 -24.75
N TYR A 258 0.62 -6.75 -23.54
CA TYR A 258 1.46 -7.80 -22.97
C TYR A 258 1.28 -9.15 -23.67
N ALA A 259 0.08 -9.48 -24.16
CA ALA A 259 -0.20 -10.82 -24.69
C ALA A 259 0.66 -11.18 -25.93
N PRO A 260 0.78 -10.34 -26.98
CA PRO A 260 1.61 -10.68 -28.14
C PRO A 260 3.10 -10.67 -27.80
N ALA A 261 3.55 -9.68 -27.04
CA ALA A 261 4.97 -9.53 -26.68
C ALA A 261 5.47 -10.62 -25.72
N ALA A 262 4.61 -11.15 -24.85
CA ALA A 262 4.92 -12.32 -24.04
C ALA A 262 5.07 -13.58 -24.92
N VAL A 263 4.13 -13.82 -25.84
CA VAL A 263 4.13 -14.98 -26.75
C VAL A 263 5.34 -14.99 -27.69
N GLU A 264 5.74 -13.84 -28.23
CA GLU A 264 6.90 -13.74 -29.14
C GLU A 264 8.26 -14.00 -28.45
N ASN A 265 8.35 -13.93 -27.12
CA ASN A 265 9.61 -14.04 -26.36
C ASN A 265 9.72 -15.28 -25.46
N VAL A 266 8.72 -16.16 -25.44
CA VAL A 266 8.78 -17.49 -24.78
C VAL A 266 10.03 -18.32 -25.16
N PRO A 267 10.54 -18.32 -26.42
CA PRO A 267 11.63 -19.22 -26.83
C PRO A 267 12.98 -19.04 -26.13
N GLU A 268 13.25 -17.90 -25.48
CA GLU A 268 14.51 -17.67 -24.73
C GLU A 268 14.40 -18.00 -23.23
N THR A 269 13.20 -18.26 -22.71
CA THR A 269 13.02 -18.67 -21.32
C THR A 269 13.06 -20.20 -21.21
N HIS A 270 13.65 -20.72 -20.14
CA HIS A 270 13.72 -22.14 -19.83
C HIS A 270 13.28 -22.40 -18.39
N PRO A 271 12.68 -23.56 -18.07
CA PRO A 271 12.45 -23.97 -16.69
C PRO A 271 13.77 -24.03 -15.92
N PHE A 272 13.74 -23.67 -14.64
CA PHE A 272 14.91 -23.67 -13.77
C PHE A 272 14.64 -24.46 -12.47
N PRO A 273 15.65 -25.18 -11.95
CA PRO A 273 15.49 -26.01 -10.76
C PRO A 273 15.33 -25.13 -9.52
N ILE A 274 14.33 -25.43 -8.70
CA ILE A 274 14.12 -24.78 -7.41
C ILE A 274 13.95 -25.76 -6.26
N GLU A 275 14.21 -25.27 -5.06
CA GLU A 275 13.92 -25.93 -3.79
C GLU A 275 13.18 -24.92 -2.89
N LEU A 276 11.88 -25.10 -2.68
CA LEU A 276 11.02 -24.24 -1.88
C LEU A 276 10.75 -24.86 -0.51
N ARG A 277 11.08 -24.13 0.56
CA ARG A 277 10.90 -24.55 1.95
C ARG A 277 10.08 -23.55 2.77
N GLU A 278 9.28 -24.06 3.70
CA GLU A 278 8.65 -23.31 4.78
C GLU A 278 9.64 -23.17 5.95
N VAL A 279 9.92 -21.95 6.39
CA VAL A 279 10.92 -21.69 7.44
C VAL A 279 10.21 -21.62 8.81
N THR A 280 10.31 -22.71 9.56
CA THR A 280 9.60 -22.89 10.85
C THR A 280 10.35 -22.24 12.03
N GLY A 281 11.64 -21.94 11.85
CA GLY A 281 12.50 -21.35 12.88
C GLY A 281 12.93 -22.33 13.99
N THR A 282 12.50 -23.59 13.96
CA THR A 282 12.88 -24.63 14.93
C THR A 282 14.15 -25.40 14.52
N GLY A 283 14.57 -25.27 13.26
CA GLY A 283 15.69 -26.01 12.67
C GLY A 283 15.24 -27.04 11.63
N ASP A 284 13.96 -27.45 11.67
CA ASP A 284 13.34 -28.34 10.69
C ASP A 284 12.53 -27.52 9.67
N ASP A 285 13.22 -26.99 8.66
CA ASP A 285 12.60 -26.27 7.55
C ASP A 285 11.96 -27.27 6.57
N LYS A 286 10.63 -27.25 6.50
CA LYS A 286 9.81 -28.23 5.76
C LYS A 286 9.94 -27.98 4.25
N LEU A 287 10.35 -29.00 3.51
CA LEU A 287 10.30 -28.98 2.04
C LEU A 287 8.84 -28.93 1.59
N LEU A 288 8.48 -27.93 0.80
CA LEU A 288 7.16 -27.76 0.21
C LEU A 288 7.15 -28.26 -1.23
N TRP A 289 8.17 -27.89 -2.01
CA TRP A 289 8.26 -28.24 -3.42
C TRP A 289 9.71 -28.30 -3.90
N GLN A 290 9.98 -29.17 -4.86
CA GLN A 290 11.26 -29.27 -5.55
C GLN A 290 11.04 -29.79 -6.97
N GLY A 291 11.69 -29.17 -7.95
CA GLY A 291 11.56 -29.50 -9.37
C GLY A 291 11.91 -28.31 -10.25
N ASP A 292 11.64 -28.42 -11.55
CA ASP A 292 11.87 -27.34 -12.51
C ASP A 292 10.61 -26.47 -12.66
N ALA A 293 10.78 -25.16 -12.48
CA ALA A 293 9.69 -24.17 -12.54
C ALA A 293 9.92 -23.15 -13.64
N TRP A 294 8.84 -22.66 -14.25
CA TRP A 294 8.86 -21.48 -15.13
C TRP A 294 8.88 -20.18 -14.33
N GLN A 295 8.19 -20.15 -13.19
CA GLN A 295 8.08 -18.97 -12.34
C GLN A 295 7.71 -19.34 -10.90
N VAL A 296 8.21 -18.56 -9.95
CA VAL A 296 7.76 -18.57 -8.55
C VAL A 296 7.36 -17.16 -8.16
N ILE A 297 6.15 -17.00 -7.61
CA ILE A 297 5.61 -15.74 -7.13
C ILE A 297 5.24 -15.87 -5.66
N PHE A 298 5.60 -14.86 -4.87
CA PHE A 298 5.19 -14.63 -3.50
C PHE A 298 4.31 -13.37 -3.48
N GLY A 299 3.00 -13.55 -3.33
CA GLY A 299 2.01 -12.49 -3.29
C GLY A 299 1.62 -12.10 -1.87
N ASN A 300 1.49 -10.79 -1.67
CA ASN A 300 0.81 -10.14 -0.56
C ASN A 300 -0.60 -9.68 -1.01
N THR A 301 -0.78 -9.43 -2.32
CA THR A 301 -2.09 -9.24 -2.97
C THR A 301 -2.40 -10.38 -3.97
N ARG A 302 -3.50 -10.29 -4.73
CA ARG A 302 -4.04 -11.40 -5.54
C ARG A 302 -3.75 -11.28 -7.03
N LEU A 303 -3.75 -10.06 -7.57
CA LEU A 303 -3.64 -9.81 -9.00
C LEU A 303 -2.19 -9.64 -9.44
N TYR A 304 -1.78 -10.43 -10.43
CA TYR A 304 -0.55 -10.29 -11.18
C TYR A 304 -0.80 -9.52 -12.48
N ALA A 305 0.08 -8.55 -12.79
CA ALA A 305 -0.01 -7.69 -13.99
C ALA A 305 -1.37 -6.96 -14.15
N GLY A 306 -2.12 -6.81 -13.05
CA GLY A 306 -3.47 -6.25 -13.00
C GLY A 306 -4.57 -7.09 -13.67
N LEU A 307 -4.28 -8.33 -14.10
CA LEU A 307 -5.18 -9.13 -14.96
C LEU A 307 -5.43 -10.56 -14.50
N VAL A 308 -4.49 -11.19 -13.77
CA VAL A 308 -4.53 -12.64 -13.47
C VAL A 308 -4.47 -12.88 -11.96
N GLU A 309 -5.43 -13.61 -11.40
CA GLU A 309 -5.43 -14.03 -10.00
C GLU A 309 -4.46 -15.21 -9.78
N LEU A 310 -3.17 -14.94 -9.58
CA LEU A 310 -2.16 -15.97 -9.30
C LEU A 310 -2.09 -16.35 -7.81
N THR A 311 -2.49 -15.45 -6.93
CA THR A 311 -2.45 -15.61 -5.46
C THR A 311 -3.84 -15.32 -4.87
N SER A 312 -4.87 -15.96 -5.43
CA SER A 312 -6.29 -15.65 -5.16
C SER A 312 -6.75 -15.73 -3.69
N GLN A 313 -5.99 -16.39 -2.82
CA GLN A 313 -6.28 -16.53 -1.39
C GLN A 313 -5.53 -15.53 -0.48
N ALA A 314 -4.73 -14.64 -1.08
CA ALA A 314 -3.96 -13.62 -0.36
C ALA A 314 -4.86 -12.63 0.40
N TYR A 315 -4.33 -12.17 1.52
CA TYR A 315 -4.87 -11.11 2.36
C TYR A 315 -3.74 -10.23 2.87
N VAL A 316 -3.96 -8.93 2.99
CA VAL A 316 -2.90 -7.95 3.36
C VAL A 316 -2.81 -7.66 4.87
N ASP A 317 -3.40 -8.49 5.73
CA ASP A 317 -3.48 -8.25 7.19
C ASP A 317 -3.50 -9.53 8.07
N ASP A 318 -3.02 -10.64 7.52
CA ASP A 318 -3.08 -11.98 8.14
C ASP A 318 -1.71 -12.54 8.59
N GLY A 319 -0.63 -11.84 8.26
CA GLY A 319 0.75 -12.20 8.55
C GLY A 319 1.35 -13.28 7.66
N GLN A 320 0.80 -13.53 6.48
CA GLN A 320 1.26 -14.58 5.57
C GLN A 320 1.59 -14.05 4.16
N LEU A 321 2.28 -14.87 3.38
CA LEU A 321 2.42 -14.72 1.94
C LEU A 321 1.79 -15.93 1.27
N ASP A 322 1.10 -15.70 0.17
CA ASP A 322 0.60 -16.73 -0.73
C ASP A 322 1.63 -16.96 -1.84
N VAL A 323 1.95 -18.21 -2.10
CA VAL A 323 3.00 -18.61 -3.05
C VAL A 323 2.39 -19.40 -4.19
N CYS A 324 2.75 -19.06 -5.41
CA CYS A 324 2.37 -19.78 -6.62
C CYS A 324 3.63 -20.22 -7.38
N VAL A 325 3.78 -21.52 -7.60
CA VAL A 325 4.83 -22.13 -8.43
C VAL A 325 4.20 -22.58 -9.73
N ILE A 326 4.66 -22.03 -10.86
CA ILE A 326 4.27 -22.47 -12.21
C ILE A 326 5.27 -23.55 -12.64
N LYS A 327 4.80 -24.79 -12.76
CA LYS A 327 5.62 -25.99 -13.03
C LYS A 327 6.07 -26.04 -14.50
N SER A 328 7.15 -26.75 -14.79
CA SER A 328 7.53 -27.09 -16.17
C SER A 328 6.48 -28.00 -16.85
N GLY A 329 5.72 -27.46 -17.80
CA GLY A 329 4.80 -28.19 -18.68
C GLY A 329 5.26 -28.23 -20.15
N ASP A 330 4.49 -28.89 -21.01
CA ASP A 330 4.76 -28.96 -22.46
C ASP A 330 4.48 -27.62 -23.16
N ILE A 331 5.38 -27.21 -24.05
CA ILE A 331 5.35 -25.88 -24.71
C ILE A 331 4.06 -25.63 -25.51
N LEU A 332 3.42 -26.69 -26.02
CA LEU A 332 2.17 -26.60 -26.78
C LEU A 332 0.95 -26.32 -25.90
N THR A 333 0.87 -26.90 -24.69
CA THR A 333 -0.22 -26.58 -23.75
C THR A 333 0.01 -25.22 -23.10
N THR A 334 1.28 -24.84 -22.86
CA THR A 334 1.68 -23.53 -22.31
C THR A 334 1.08 -22.35 -23.09
N ALA A 335 0.94 -22.43 -24.43
CA ALA A 335 0.34 -21.37 -25.22
C ALA A 335 -1.19 -21.26 -25.03
N GLU A 336 -1.91 -22.39 -25.00
CA GLU A 336 -3.35 -22.44 -24.74
C GLU A 336 -3.66 -22.07 -23.28
N GLU A 337 -2.78 -22.43 -22.34
CA GLU A 337 -2.83 -22.03 -20.93
C GLU A 337 -2.59 -20.53 -20.75
N VAL A 338 -1.58 -19.92 -21.40
CA VAL A 338 -1.36 -18.46 -21.36
C VAL A 338 -2.54 -17.70 -21.96
N VAL A 339 -3.14 -18.21 -23.04
CA VAL A 339 -4.38 -17.65 -23.62
C VAL A 339 -5.54 -17.82 -22.64
N SER A 340 -5.69 -18.99 -22.01
CA SER A 340 -6.73 -19.26 -21.01
C SER A 340 -6.57 -18.41 -19.75
N LEU A 341 -5.34 -18.19 -19.27
CA LEU A 341 -5.00 -17.29 -18.17
C LEU A 341 -5.48 -15.86 -18.45
N LEU A 342 -5.27 -15.37 -19.68
CA LEU A 342 -5.70 -14.02 -20.09
C LEU A 342 -7.22 -13.89 -20.23
N PHE A 343 -7.92 -14.93 -20.70
CA PHE A 343 -9.38 -14.91 -20.87
C PHE A 343 -10.17 -15.26 -19.59
N GLN A 344 -9.72 -16.26 -18.82
CA GLN A 344 -10.37 -16.74 -17.60
C GLN A 344 -9.88 -15.99 -16.34
N ARG A 345 -8.80 -15.21 -16.45
CA ARG A 345 -8.15 -14.44 -15.36
C ARG A 345 -7.67 -15.28 -14.17
N ARG A 346 -7.53 -16.60 -14.37
CA ARG A 346 -7.15 -17.60 -13.35
C ARG A 346 -6.30 -18.69 -13.98
N SER A 347 -5.38 -19.27 -13.20
CA SER A 347 -4.56 -20.40 -13.62
C SER A 347 -5.35 -21.70 -13.70
N ALA A 348 -4.97 -22.56 -14.65
CA ALA A 348 -5.40 -23.95 -14.66
C ALA A 348 -4.80 -24.69 -13.44
N PRO A 349 -5.59 -25.45 -12.65
CA PRO A 349 -5.10 -26.11 -11.45
C PRO A 349 -4.06 -27.22 -11.68
N SER A 350 -3.89 -27.70 -12.91
CA SER A 350 -2.97 -28.80 -13.25
C SER A 350 -1.50 -28.38 -13.13
N ASP A 351 -1.18 -27.14 -13.51
CA ASP A 351 0.20 -26.72 -13.83
C ASP A 351 0.78 -25.73 -12.80
N THR A 352 0.00 -25.45 -11.75
CA THR A 352 0.41 -24.62 -10.61
C THR A 352 0.35 -25.38 -9.29
N GLU A 353 1.33 -25.14 -8.40
CA GLU A 353 1.25 -25.52 -6.98
C GLU A 353 1.13 -24.26 -6.12
N THR A 354 0.27 -24.29 -5.11
CA THR A 354 0.05 -23.15 -4.22
C THR A 354 0.34 -23.47 -2.75
N PHE A 355 0.96 -22.52 -2.07
CA PHE A 355 1.33 -22.61 -0.66
C PHE A 355 1.01 -21.31 0.07
N ARG A 356 0.90 -21.35 1.40
CA ARG A 356 0.70 -20.15 2.22
C ARG A 356 1.43 -20.31 3.55
N GLY A 357 2.02 -19.22 4.04
CA GLY A 357 2.80 -19.22 5.26
C GLY A 357 3.55 -17.90 5.49
N ALA A 358 4.09 -17.72 6.69
CA ALA A 358 4.72 -16.44 7.07
C ALA A 358 6.16 -16.27 6.55
N ARG A 359 6.88 -17.37 6.27
CA ARG A 359 8.32 -17.35 5.93
C ARG A 359 8.71 -18.52 5.02
N PHE A 360 9.48 -18.23 3.99
CA PHE A 360 9.97 -19.21 3.03
C PHE A 360 11.47 -19.04 2.74
N SER A 361 12.12 -20.16 2.42
CA SER A 361 13.42 -20.18 1.75
C SER A 361 13.22 -20.70 0.33
N LEU A 362 13.86 -20.06 -0.65
CA LEU A 362 13.85 -20.50 -2.04
C LEU A 362 15.28 -20.61 -2.53
N ARG A 363 15.68 -21.78 -3.01
CA ARG A 363 16.89 -21.93 -3.82
C ARG A 363 16.55 -21.86 -5.29
N ALA A 364 17.33 -21.10 -6.03
CA ALA A 364 17.26 -20.99 -7.49
C ALA A 364 18.66 -20.65 -8.06
N PRO A 365 18.93 -20.85 -9.36
CA PRO A 365 20.19 -20.45 -9.98
C PRO A 365 20.40 -18.92 -9.96
N ALA A 366 21.67 -18.48 -9.93
CA ALA A 366 22.06 -17.07 -9.86
C ALA A 366 21.83 -16.30 -11.16
N SER A 367 21.61 -17.03 -12.27
CA SER A 367 21.19 -16.51 -13.57
C SER A 367 19.76 -15.98 -13.60
N ILE A 368 18.88 -16.54 -12.75
CA ILE A 368 17.45 -16.23 -12.78
C ILE A 368 17.18 -14.87 -12.13
N GLY A 369 16.66 -13.95 -12.94
CA GLY A 369 16.30 -12.61 -12.48
C GLY A 369 15.09 -12.63 -11.54
N ALA A 370 15.12 -11.72 -10.56
CA ALA A 370 14.03 -11.50 -9.62
C ALA A 370 13.27 -10.20 -9.95
N HIS A 371 12.03 -10.11 -9.49
CA HIS A 371 11.18 -8.93 -9.59
C HIS A 371 10.50 -8.60 -8.25
N ILE A 372 10.18 -7.32 -8.05
CA ILE A 372 9.51 -6.75 -6.87
C ILE A 372 8.52 -5.70 -7.37
N ASP A 373 7.22 -5.85 -7.08
CA ASP A 373 6.14 -4.93 -7.49
C ASP A 373 6.27 -4.47 -8.97
N GLY A 374 6.43 -5.43 -9.88
CA GLY A 374 6.57 -5.21 -11.33
C GLY A 374 7.90 -4.58 -11.78
N SER A 375 8.89 -4.47 -10.88
CA SER A 375 10.23 -3.92 -11.18
C SER A 375 11.29 -5.02 -11.09
N VAL A 376 12.09 -5.19 -12.15
CA VAL A 376 13.24 -6.11 -12.15
C VAL A 376 14.30 -5.62 -11.16
N VAL A 377 14.88 -6.54 -10.38
CA VAL A 377 15.95 -6.24 -9.42
C VAL A 377 17.21 -7.05 -9.73
N GLU A 378 18.38 -6.42 -9.61
CA GLU A 378 19.65 -7.06 -9.94
C GLU A 378 20.19 -7.80 -8.71
N LEU A 379 20.45 -9.11 -8.82
CA LEU A 379 20.96 -9.95 -7.71
C LEU A 379 22.19 -9.33 -7.01
N LYS A 380 23.07 -8.67 -7.76
CA LYS A 380 24.28 -8.01 -7.25
C LYS A 380 24.01 -6.99 -6.14
N ASP A 381 22.82 -6.38 -6.11
CA ASP A 381 22.43 -5.37 -5.13
C ASP A 381 22.08 -5.99 -3.75
N TYR A 382 21.83 -7.30 -3.72
CA TYR A 382 21.47 -8.10 -2.54
C TYR A 382 22.64 -8.95 -2.03
N LEU A 383 23.68 -9.15 -2.83
CA LEU A 383 24.85 -9.95 -2.48
C LEU A 383 25.82 -9.18 -1.58
N SER A 384 26.46 -9.90 -0.65
CA SER A 384 27.62 -9.34 0.04
C SER A 384 28.79 -9.14 -0.95
N LYS A 385 29.74 -8.24 -0.63
CA LYS A 385 30.93 -8.03 -1.47
C LYS A 385 31.72 -9.32 -1.74
N ALA A 386 31.74 -10.25 -0.79
CA ALA A 386 32.39 -11.55 -0.96
C ALA A 386 31.59 -12.44 -1.92
N ASP A 387 30.26 -12.44 -1.83
CA ASP A 387 29.40 -13.26 -2.68
C ASP A 387 29.36 -12.74 -4.12
N ALA A 388 29.32 -11.42 -4.31
CA ALA A 388 29.44 -10.81 -5.63
C ALA A 388 30.79 -11.16 -6.30
N GLN A 389 31.89 -11.20 -5.54
CA GLN A 389 33.19 -11.66 -6.03
C GLN A 389 33.19 -13.16 -6.37
N ARG A 390 32.57 -14.01 -5.53
CA ARG A 390 32.42 -15.44 -5.82
C ARG A 390 31.61 -15.70 -7.08
N LEU A 391 30.48 -15.00 -7.25
CA LEU A 391 29.64 -15.12 -8.45
C LEU A 391 30.38 -14.66 -9.71
N ALA A 392 31.15 -13.56 -9.64
CA ALA A 392 31.96 -13.08 -10.77
C ALA A 392 33.17 -13.99 -11.11
N GLN A 393 33.56 -14.89 -10.21
CA GLN A 393 34.60 -15.90 -10.42
C GLN A 393 34.03 -17.27 -10.84
N ALA A 394 32.75 -17.51 -10.63
CA ALA A 394 32.08 -18.70 -11.11
C ALA A 394 31.96 -18.63 -12.64
N GLY A 395 32.51 -19.62 -13.34
CA GLY A 395 32.52 -19.64 -14.81
C GLY A 395 31.14 -19.84 -15.45
N ASP A 396 30.13 -20.22 -14.66
CA ASP A 396 28.78 -20.54 -15.13
C ASP A 396 27.73 -20.23 -14.03
N PRO A 397 26.99 -19.12 -14.14
CA PRO A 397 25.97 -18.73 -13.15
C PRO A 397 24.80 -19.71 -12.99
N GLU A 398 24.49 -20.53 -14.00
CA GLU A 398 23.44 -21.56 -13.91
C GLU A 398 23.77 -22.63 -12.85
N LYS A 399 25.07 -22.83 -12.58
CA LYS A 399 25.56 -23.79 -11.59
C LYS A 399 25.69 -23.20 -10.19
N VAL A 400 25.52 -21.88 -10.03
CA VAL A 400 25.61 -21.21 -8.73
C VAL A 400 24.20 -21.06 -8.16
N MET A 401 23.86 -21.83 -7.14
CA MET A 401 22.57 -21.69 -6.46
C MET A 401 22.61 -20.55 -5.43
N VAL A 402 21.54 -19.77 -5.36
CA VAL A 402 21.33 -18.66 -4.41
C VAL A 402 20.23 -19.05 -3.44
N GLU A 403 20.43 -18.82 -2.15
CA GLU A 403 19.42 -19.02 -1.11
C GLU A 403 18.71 -17.68 -0.83
N TYR A 404 17.49 -17.52 -1.35
CA TYR A 404 16.61 -16.38 -1.11
C TYR A 404 15.73 -16.61 0.12
N THR A 405 15.29 -15.55 0.77
CA THR A 405 14.33 -15.59 1.87
C THR A 405 13.19 -14.64 1.59
N PHE A 406 11.97 -15.16 1.72
CA PHE A 406 10.73 -14.40 1.64
C PHE A 406 10.05 -14.45 3.01
N ALA A 407 9.46 -13.34 3.45
CA ALA A 407 8.69 -13.32 4.70
C ALA A 407 7.63 -12.23 4.68
N ALA A 408 6.50 -12.46 5.32
CA ALA A 408 5.59 -11.39 5.72
C ALA A 408 6.20 -10.64 6.92
N GLU A 409 6.09 -9.30 6.90
CA GLU A 409 6.31 -8.41 8.04
C GLU A 409 4.91 -7.87 8.43
N PRO A 410 4.26 -8.44 9.47
CA PRO A 410 2.88 -8.11 9.80
C PRO A 410 2.70 -6.68 10.33
N ALA A 411 1.58 -6.04 10.00
CA ALA A 411 1.22 -4.66 10.36
C ALA A 411 2.34 -3.64 10.06
N ALA A 412 3.11 -3.87 8.99
CA ALA A 412 4.32 -3.12 8.67
C ALA A 412 4.10 -1.65 8.32
N ILE A 413 2.94 -1.30 7.73
CA ILE A 413 2.63 0.07 7.32
C ILE A 413 1.14 0.38 7.46
N HIS A 414 0.80 1.66 7.61
CA HIS A 414 -0.59 2.13 7.53
C HIS A 414 -0.91 2.59 6.09
N MET A 415 -1.81 1.88 5.41
CA MET A 415 -2.36 2.29 4.11
C MET A 415 -3.74 2.91 4.29
N THR A 416 -4.09 3.98 3.57
CA THR A 416 -5.45 4.53 3.60
C THR A 416 -6.36 3.76 2.66
N ILE A 417 -7.43 3.18 3.18
CA ILE A 417 -8.42 2.40 2.43
C ILE A 417 -9.72 3.20 2.30
N PRO A 418 -10.32 3.34 1.11
CA PRO A 418 -11.60 4.02 0.94
C PRO A 418 -12.71 3.38 1.80
N LEU A 419 -13.53 4.20 2.47
CA LEU A 419 -14.67 3.71 3.26
C LEU A 419 -15.80 3.08 2.41
N THR A 420 -15.71 3.20 1.09
CA THR A 420 -16.59 2.55 0.11
C THR A 420 -16.09 1.18 -0.35
N TYR A 421 -14.89 0.75 0.08
CA TYR A 421 -14.31 -0.53 -0.31
C TYR A 421 -14.99 -1.71 0.40
N SER A 422 -15.20 -2.81 -0.32
CA SER A 422 -15.82 -4.06 0.15
C SER A 422 -15.01 -4.78 1.24
N GLY A 423 -13.70 -4.52 1.30
CA GLY A 423 -12.80 -5.18 2.25
C GLY A 423 -12.29 -6.55 1.80
N GLU A 424 -12.52 -6.95 0.54
CA GLU A 424 -12.24 -8.31 0.06
C GLU A 424 -10.76 -8.73 0.19
N LEU A 425 -9.81 -7.79 0.16
CA LEU A 425 -8.37 -8.03 0.33
C LEU A 425 -7.94 -8.14 1.82
N PHE A 426 -8.85 -7.91 2.78
CA PHE A 426 -8.58 -8.03 4.22
C PHE A 426 -9.23 -9.29 4.81
N SER A 427 -8.46 -10.07 5.57
CA SER A 427 -8.89 -11.30 6.23
C SER A 427 -9.91 -11.02 7.33
N LYS A 428 -9.79 -9.86 7.98
CA LYS A 428 -10.77 -9.32 8.92
C LYS A 428 -11.75 -8.45 8.14
N PRO A 429 -13.07 -8.74 8.16
CA PRO A 429 -14.06 -7.90 7.52
C PRO A 429 -13.84 -6.44 7.91
N ILE A 430 -13.71 -5.56 6.91
CA ILE A 430 -13.86 -4.13 7.17
C ILE A 430 -15.29 -3.97 7.68
N ALA A 431 -15.43 -3.46 8.90
CA ALA A 431 -16.74 -3.13 9.44
C ALA A 431 -17.37 -2.16 8.44
N ALA A 432 -18.42 -2.60 7.74
CA ALA A 432 -19.16 -1.76 6.81
C ALA A 432 -19.41 -0.43 7.51
N PRO A 433 -19.08 0.72 6.90
CA PRO A 433 -19.11 2.02 7.56
C PRO A 433 -20.47 2.11 8.20
N SER A 434 -20.49 2.16 9.55
CA SER A 434 -21.72 1.85 10.26
C SER A 434 -22.80 2.74 9.67
N GLN A 435 -23.87 2.14 9.13
CA GLN A 435 -25.14 2.82 9.04
C GLN A 435 -25.50 3.09 10.49
N ALA A 436 -24.99 4.22 11.01
CA ALA A 436 -25.14 4.67 12.38
C ALA A 436 -26.64 4.82 12.54
N SER A 437 -27.24 3.84 13.24
CA SER A 437 -28.53 3.27 12.88
C SER A 437 -29.58 4.33 12.58
N SER A 438 -29.62 4.74 11.32
CA SER A 438 -30.58 5.67 10.77
C SER A 438 -31.81 4.89 10.33
N THR A 439 -32.32 4.05 11.25
CA THR A 439 -33.71 4.24 11.65
C THR A 439 -33.91 5.75 11.72
N PRO A 440 -34.83 6.36 10.95
CA PRO A 440 -35.08 7.78 11.05
C PRO A 440 -35.72 8.06 12.41
N ALA A 441 -34.87 8.10 13.44
CA ALA A 441 -35.09 8.92 14.61
C ALA A 441 -35.34 10.31 14.04
N GLN A 442 -36.57 10.76 14.18
CA GLN A 442 -37.01 12.11 13.86
C GLN A 442 -36.41 13.10 14.87
N GLN A 443 -35.08 13.04 15.07
CA GLN A 443 -34.34 14.22 15.43
C GLN A 443 -34.34 15.09 14.17
N PRO A 444 -34.92 16.29 14.23
CA PRO A 444 -34.99 17.14 13.05
C PRO A 444 -33.58 17.42 12.57
N SER A 445 -33.25 16.99 11.34
CA SER A 445 -32.26 17.69 10.55
C SER A 445 -32.63 19.17 10.64
N SER A 446 -31.70 20.02 11.08
CA SER A 446 -32.03 21.42 11.39
C SER A 446 -32.39 22.10 10.08
N ASN A 447 -33.69 22.19 9.80
CA ASN A 447 -34.26 22.21 8.45
C ASN A 447 -34.21 23.60 7.81
N ARG A 448 -33.08 24.31 7.97
CA ARG A 448 -32.92 25.72 7.65
C ARG A 448 -33.10 26.04 6.17
N ASN A 449 -32.69 25.14 5.26
CA ASN A 449 -32.92 25.33 3.83
C ASN A 449 -34.39 25.07 3.47
N ALA A 450 -35.01 23.98 3.94
CA ALA A 450 -36.42 23.69 3.62
C ALA A 450 -37.43 24.64 4.29
N GLN A 451 -36.99 25.46 5.25
CA GLN A 451 -37.76 26.55 5.87
C GLN A 451 -37.38 27.94 5.32
N ALA A 452 -36.43 28.03 4.38
CA ALA A 452 -36.12 29.28 3.70
C ALA A 452 -37.25 29.63 2.71
N GLN A 453 -37.51 30.94 2.54
CA GLN A 453 -38.40 31.37 1.46
C GLN A 453 -37.73 31.13 0.10
N PRO A 454 -38.48 30.77 -0.96
CA PRO A 454 -37.93 30.64 -2.30
C PRO A 454 -37.26 31.95 -2.75
N GLU A 455 -36.07 31.84 -3.32
CA GLU A 455 -35.36 32.99 -3.87
C GLU A 455 -36.03 33.45 -5.17
N THR A 456 -36.06 34.76 -5.42
CA THR A 456 -36.70 35.28 -6.65
C THR A 456 -35.88 34.91 -7.89
N ALA A 457 -36.54 34.79 -9.04
CA ALA A 457 -35.87 34.52 -10.33
C ALA A 457 -34.74 35.54 -10.64
N GLY A 458 -34.89 36.79 -10.21
CA GLY A 458 -33.83 37.80 -10.34
C GLY A 458 -32.57 37.49 -9.51
N GLN A 459 -32.74 36.98 -8.29
CA GLN A 459 -31.64 36.56 -7.43
C GLN A 459 -30.96 35.29 -7.95
N ILE A 460 -31.75 34.30 -8.43
CA ILE A 460 -31.20 33.09 -9.07
C ILE A 460 -30.39 33.45 -10.32
N ASN A 461 -30.92 34.30 -11.20
CA ASN A 461 -30.21 34.74 -12.40
C ASN A 461 -28.90 35.48 -12.05
N ALA A 462 -28.88 36.28 -10.97
CA ALA A 462 -27.66 36.92 -10.49
C ALA A 462 -26.63 35.89 -9.95
N LEU A 463 -27.06 34.88 -9.19
CA LEU A 463 -26.21 33.79 -8.72
C LEU A 463 -25.63 32.97 -9.89
N VAL A 464 -26.45 32.65 -10.88
CA VAL A 464 -26.02 31.91 -12.09
C VAL A 464 -25.01 32.72 -12.91
N ALA A 465 -25.21 34.03 -13.06
CA ALA A 465 -24.31 34.90 -13.83
C ALA A 465 -22.99 35.25 -13.12
N GLN A 466 -22.92 35.17 -11.78
CA GLN A 466 -21.74 35.55 -11.00
C GLN A 466 -20.98 34.36 -10.40
N GLY A 467 -21.63 33.22 -10.22
CA GLY A 467 -21.03 32.02 -9.64
C GLY A 467 -20.12 31.27 -10.62
N THR A 468 -19.35 30.31 -10.10
CA THR A 468 -18.58 29.40 -10.95
C THR A 468 -19.48 28.27 -11.43
N LYS A 469 -19.73 28.18 -12.74
CA LYS A 469 -20.35 27.00 -13.36
C LYS A 469 -19.39 25.80 -13.28
N VAL A 470 -19.90 24.64 -12.87
CA VAL A 470 -19.16 23.42 -12.63
C VAL A 470 -19.87 22.21 -13.25
N SER A 471 -19.16 21.50 -14.12
CA SER A 471 -19.52 20.16 -14.58
C SER A 471 -19.01 19.15 -13.56
N VAL A 472 -19.92 18.36 -12.96
CA VAL A 472 -19.60 17.42 -11.88
C VAL A 472 -18.85 16.20 -12.41
N VAL A 473 -17.75 15.83 -11.75
CA VAL A 473 -16.97 14.59 -11.98
C VAL A 473 -17.23 13.57 -10.86
N GLY A 474 -17.59 14.03 -9.67
CA GLY A 474 -18.01 13.15 -8.57
C GLY A 474 -18.30 13.91 -7.28
N VAL A 475 -18.95 13.24 -6.33
CA VAL A 475 -19.25 13.78 -5.00
C VAL A 475 -18.78 12.80 -3.93
N GLY A 476 -18.15 13.32 -2.87
CA GLY A 476 -17.72 12.53 -1.73
C GLY A 476 -17.97 13.24 -0.39
N PRO A 477 -18.29 12.51 0.69
CA PRO A 477 -18.38 13.09 2.03
C PRO A 477 -16.99 13.45 2.57
N ASN A 478 -16.95 14.36 3.55
CA ASN A 478 -15.75 14.69 4.29
C ASN A 478 -15.84 14.15 5.73
N PRO A 479 -15.26 12.98 6.06
CA PRO A 479 -15.42 12.36 7.38
C PRO A 479 -14.81 13.19 8.53
N ASP A 480 -13.89 14.11 8.24
CA ASP A 480 -13.33 15.02 9.26
C ASP A 480 -14.34 16.13 9.65
N LYS A 481 -15.45 16.31 8.92
CA LYS A 481 -16.46 17.36 9.11
C LYS A 481 -17.87 16.84 8.87
N GLN A 482 -18.66 16.69 9.94
CA GLN A 482 -20.07 16.30 9.83
C GLN A 482 -20.85 17.18 8.84
N HIS A 483 -21.80 16.55 8.14
CA HIS A 483 -22.65 17.14 7.09
C HIS A 483 -21.88 18.06 6.13
N THR A 484 -20.76 17.56 5.59
CA THR A 484 -19.93 18.29 4.63
C THR A 484 -19.60 17.38 3.46
N TYR A 485 -19.89 17.87 2.25
CA TYR A 485 -19.60 17.18 1.00
C TYR A 485 -18.60 17.99 0.17
N ILE A 486 -17.87 17.28 -0.68
CA ILE A 486 -16.98 17.85 -1.69
C ILE A 486 -17.48 17.37 -3.03
N ILE A 487 -17.84 18.33 -3.89
CA ILE A 487 -18.14 18.10 -5.30
C ILE A 487 -16.83 18.33 -6.06
N ALA A 488 -16.28 17.29 -6.64
CA ALA A 488 -15.20 17.39 -7.63
C ALA A 488 -15.81 17.69 -9.00
N GLY A 489 -15.16 18.56 -9.77
CA GLY A 489 -15.64 18.90 -11.10
C GLY A 489 -14.67 19.78 -11.87
N THR A 490 -15.11 20.22 -13.03
CA THR A 490 -14.36 21.13 -13.88
C THR A 490 -15.18 22.38 -14.19
N THR A 491 -14.49 23.47 -14.52
CA THR A 491 -15.10 24.73 -14.97
C THR A 491 -14.43 25.12 -16.28
N GLN A 492 -15.20 25.67 -17.23
CA GLN A 492 -14.70 26.04 -18.55
C GLN A 492 -14.56 27.57 -18.66
N ASN A 493 -13.46 28.03 -19.25
CA ASN A 493 -13.29 29.42 -19.62
C ASN A 493 -14.04 29.69 -20.94
N GLU A 494 -15.10 30.48 -20.89
CA GLU A 494 -15.94 30.79 -22.06
C GLU A 494 -15.16 31.47 -23.21
N ALA A 495 -14.08 32.19 -22.91
CA ALA A 495 -13.30 32.92 -23.92
C ALA A 495 -12.24 32.06 -24.64
N THR A 496 -11.73 31.00 -24.01
CA THR A 496 -10.67 30.15 -24.57
C THR A 496 -11.11 28.70 -24.80
N GLY A 497 -12.22 28.27 -24.20
CA GLY A 497 -12.65 26.88 -24.14
C GLY A 497 -11.89 26.02 -23.12
N ASP A 498 -10.87 26.57 -22.45
CA ASP A 498 -10.00 25.81 -21.55
C ASP A 498 -10.73 25.32 -20.30
N THR A 499 -10.52 24.04 -19.99
CA THR A 499 -11.08 23.40 -18.80
C THR A 499 -10.10 23.49 -17.62
N SER A 500 -10.59 23.91 -16.46
CA SER A 500 -9.83 24.00 -15.21
C SER A 500 -10.48 23.19 -14.08
N PRO A 501 -9.71 22.51 -13.23
CA PRO A 501 -10.25 21.76 -12.09
C PRO A 501 -10.79 22.68 -10.99
N VAL A 502 -11.88 22.25 -10.35
CA VAL A 502 -12.55 22.94 -9.25
C VAL A 502 -13.08 21.92 -8.25
N ALA A 503 -13.09 22.28 -6.96
CA ALA A 503 -13.69 21.45 -5.92
C ALA A 503 -14.55 22.30 -5.00
N VAL A 504 -15.86 22.00 -4.92
CA VAL A 504 -16.82 22.79 -4.15
C VAL A 504 -17.11 22.08 -2.83
N ARG A 505 -16.79 22.74 -1.71
CA ARG A 505 -17.22 22.28 -0.38
C ARG A 505 -18.59 22.87 -0.04
N VAL A 506 -19.54 21.98 0.22
CA VAL A 506 -20.93 22.26 0.59
C VAL A 506 -21.20 21.71 1.99
N ASN A 507 -22.00 22.40 2.81
CA ASN A 507 -22.45 21.90 4.12
C ASN A 507 -23.76 22.57 4.58
N ASP A 508 -24.21 22.27 5.81
CA ASP A 508 -25.40 22.85 6.48
C ASP A 508 -25.53 24.39 6.48
N LYS A 509 -24.50 25.12 6.04
CA LYS A 509 -24.48 26.59 5.95
C LYS A 509 -24.48 27.10 4.51
N THR A 510 -24.52 26.20 3.52
CA THR A 510 -24.69 26.54 2.11
C THR A 510 -26.18 26.54 1.78
N ALA A 511 -26.68 27.63 1.21
CA ALA A 511 -28.01 27.66 0.62
C ALA A 511 -27.97 26.86 -0.70
N ILE A 512 -28.75 25.79 -0.79
CA ILE A 512 -28.80 24.92 -1.96
C ILE A 512 -30.17 25.10 -2.61
N LEU A 513 -30.18 25.46 -3.89
CA LEU A 513 -31.36 25.93 -4.62
C LEU A 513 -31.45 25.18 -5.95
N ARG A 514 -32.66 24.92 -6.44
CA ARG A 514 -32.89 24.59 -7.86
C ARG A 514 -32.88 25.87 -8.70
N GLN A 515 -32.70 25.74 -10.02
CA GLN A 515 -32.89 26.85 -10.96
C GLN A 515 -34.28 27.53 -10.86
N THR A 516 -35.29 26.82 -10.34
CA THR A 516 -36.63 27.36 -10.04
C THR A 516 -36.71 28.29 -8.83
N GLY A 517 -35.63 28.42 -8.03
CA GLY A 517 -35.61 29.15 -6.76
C GLY A 517 -36.03 28.33 -5.53
N GLU A 518 -36.46 27.08 -5.73
CA GLU A 518 -36.83 26.16 -4.65
C GLU A 518 -35.59 25.69 -3.85
N PRO A 519 -35.58 25.81 -2.51
CA PRO A 519 -34.49 25.30 -1.69
C PRO A 519 -34.55 23.77 -1.53
N VAL A 520 -33.38 23.12 -1.55
CA VAL A 520 -33.23 21.67 -1.38
C VAL A 520 -32.28 21.31 -0.23
N THR A 521 -32.34 20.05 0.20
CA THR A 521 -31.50 19.52 1.29
C THR A 521 -30.09 19.18 0.80
N LEU A 522 -29.17 19.08 1.76
CA LEU A 522 -27.81 18.62 1.50
C LEU A 522 -27.76 17.21 0.90
N ASP A 523 -28.77 16.37 1.18
CA ASP A 523 -28.87 15.02 0.64
C ASP A 523 -29.00 14.99 -0.89
N THR A 524 -29.61 16.03 -1.48
CA THR A 524 -29.71 16.17 -2.94
C THR A 524 -28.32 16.28 -3.59
N VAL A 525 -27.33 16.87 -2.89
CA VAL A 525 -25.95 16.97 -3.38
C VAL A 525 -25.28 15.59 -3.47
N GLN A 526 -25.65 14.65 -2.59
CA GLN A 526 -25.12 13.28 -2.61
C GLN A 526 -25.56 12.51 -3.86
N THR A 527 -26.71 12.89 -4.44
CA THR A 527 -27.29 12.22 -5.61
C THR A 527 -26.86 12.80 -6.96
N LEU A 528 -26.03 13.85 -6.97
CA LEU A 528 -25.51 14.45 -8.20
C LEU A 528 -24.67 13.43 -8.98
N GLN A 529 -25.05 13.20 -10.23
CA GLN A 529 -24.35 12.31 -11.15
C GLN A 529 -23.17 13.00 -11.83
N GLU A 530 -22.27 12.22 -12.39
CA GLU A 530 -21.26 12.71 -13.33
C GLU A 530 -21.93 13.40 -14.53
N GLY A 531 -21.38 14.52 -14.98
CA GLY A 531 -21.96 15.37 -16.03
C GLY A 531 -23.11 16.27 -15.57
N ALA A 532 -23.53 16.22 -14.30
CA ALA A 532 -24.49 17.20 -13.78
C ALA A 532 -23.87 18.61 -13.78
N GLU A 533 -24.69 19.63 -14.06
CA GLU A 533 -24.28 21.03 -14.10
C GLU A 533 -24.77 21.78 -12.87
N ILE A 534 -23.88 22.51 -12.21
CA ILE A 534 -24.20 23.32 -11.03
C ILE A 534 -23.50 24.67 -11.09
N VAL A 535 -24.00 25.66 -10.35
CA VAL A 535 -23.31 26.93 -10.12
C VAL A 535 -22.98 27.08 -8.64
N ALA A 536 -21.70 27.27 -8.33
CA ALA A 536 -21.20 27.50 -6.98
C ALA A 536 -20.76 28.95 -6.79
N GLU A 537 -21.44 29.67 -5.89
CA GLU A 537 -21.03 31.00 -5.43
C GLU A 537 -20.38 30.87 -4.05
N GLY A 538 -19.25 31.53 -3.85
CA GLY A 538 -18.61 31.64 -2.55
C GLY A 538 -17.10 31.85 -2.62
N LYS A 539 -16.43 31.65 -1.49
CA LYS A 539 -15.00 31.97 -1.36
C LYS A 539 -14.10 30.92 -2.01
N LYS A 540 -13.61 31.20 -3.22
CA LYS A 540 -12.58 30.43 -3.94
C LYS A 540 -11.17 30.66 -3.35
N ASN A 541 -10.32 29.64 -3.40
CA ASN A 541 -8.90 29.74 -3.02
C ASN A 541 -7.97 29.53 -4.23
N LYS A 542 -6.65 29.73 -4.02
CA LYS A 542 -5.62 29.61 -5.08
C LYS A 542 -5.43 28.19 -5.66
N ARG A 543 -6.09 27.17 -5.08
CA ARG A 543 -6.02 25.76 -5.53
C ARG A 543 -7.35 25.30 -6.14
N GLY A 544 -8.19 26.21 -6.62
CA GLY A 544 -9.48 25.87 -7.23
C GLY A 544 -10.56 25.40 -6.26
N ALA A 545 -10.33 25.37 -4.95
CA ALA A 545 -11.36 24.96 -3.99
C ALA A 545 -12.28 26.14 -3.62
N ILE A 546 -13.60 25.94 -3.75
CA ILE A 546 -14.65 26.89 -3.41
C ILE A 546 -15.30 26.47 -2.10
N ARG A 547 -15.43 27.40 -1.15
CA ARG A 547 -16.36 27.25 -0.02
C ARG A 547 -17.68 27.90 -0.41
N ALA A 548 -18.67 27.10 -0.80
CA ALA A 548 -19.95 27.60 -1.26
C ALA A 548 -20.74 28.30 -0.14
N ALA A 549 -21.22 29.51 -0.43
CA ALA A 549 -22.29 30.16 0.30
C ALA A 549 -23.64 29.82 -0.35
N HIS A 550 -23.69 29.80 -1.69
CA HIS A 550 -24.83 29.35 -2.46
C HIS A 550 -24.42 28.26 -3.46
N LEU A 551 -25.34 27.33 -3.73
CA LEU A 551 -25.22 26.31 -4.76
C LEU A 551 -26.54 26.22 -5.54
N VAL A 552 -26.49 26.47 -6.84
CA VAL A 552 -27.66 26.32 -7.73
C VAL A 552 -27.49 25.04 -8.52
N LEU A 553 -28.49 24.17 -8.48
CA LEU A 553 -28.59 22.97 -9.32
C LEU A 553 -29.33 23.35 -10.61
N LEU A 554 -28.72 23.09 -11.76
CA LEU A 554 -29.25 23.42 -13.09
C LEU A 554 -30.07 22.25 -13.67
#